data_AF-A0A284VIA2-F1
#
_entry.id   AF-A0A284VIA2-F1
#
_cell.length_a   1.000
_cell.length_b   1.000
_cell.length_c   1.000
_cell.angle_alpha   90.00
_cell.angle_beta   90.00
_cell.angle_gamma   90.00
#
_symmetry.space_group_name_H-M   'P 1'
#
loop_
_entity.id
_entity.type
_entity.pdbx_description
1 polymer ?
#
loop_
_entity_poly.entity_id
_entity_poly.type
_entity_poly.pdbx_seq_one_letter_code
_entity_poly.pdbx_strand_id
1 'polypeptide(L)'
;MSEELVVLVSFWAAFVIDIFIIFYAFKLSKRMGGAGLLSKTTIYLGLSGLVFGIHHILEVYLEEIPAGLEIAESIEGIAAILLGIAVYQFYKLVKGE
;
A
#
# COMPACT_ATOMS: atom_id res chain seq x y z
N MET A 1 -26.32 -0.57 -15.59
CA MET A 1 -25.19 -1.34 -15.05
C MET A 1 -25.63 -1.83 -13.67
N SER A 2 -25.41 -3.10 -13.30
CA SER A 2 -25.74 -3.56 -11.94
C SER A 2 -24.84 -2.88 -10.91
N GLU A 3 -25.30 -2.74 -9.67
CA GLU A 3 -24.51 -2.16 -8.57
C GLU A 3 -23.21 -2.94 -8.35
N GLU A 4 -23.28 -4.27 -8.37
CA GLU A 4 -22.12 -5.17 -8.29
C GLU A 4 -21.05 -4.86 -9.36
N LEU A 5 -21.49 -4.57 -10.59
CA LEU A 5 -20.56 -4.27 -11.68
C LEU A 5 -19.90 -2.88 -11.50
N VAL A 6 -20.62 -1.90 -10.93
CA VAL A 6 -20.02 -0.60 -10.57
C VAL A 6 -18.94 -0.80 -9.52
N VAL A 7 -19.24 -1.53 -8.44
CA VAL A 7 -18.31 -1.81 -7.34
C VAL A 7 -17.05 -2.49 -7.88
N LEU A 8 -17.21 -3.55 -8.69
CA LEU A 8 -16.09 -4.28 -9.28
C LEU A 8 -15.21 -3.38 -10.17
N VAL A 9 -15.80 -2.52 -10.99
CA VAL A 9 -15.05 -1.61 -11.87
C VAL A 9 -14.30 -0.54 -11.07
N SER A 10 -14.96 0.10 -10.10
CA SER A 10 -14.34 1.09 -9.22
C SER A 10 -13.17 0.48 -8.44
N PHE A 11 -13.34 -0.75 -8.01
CA PHE A 11 -12.33 -1.52 -7.29
C PHE A 11 -11.08 -1.79 -8.14
N TRP A 12 -11.25 -2.33 -9.36
CA TRP A 12 -10.12 -2.54 -10.27
C TRP A 12 -9.44 -1.25 -10.71
N ALA A 13 -10.21 -0.17 -10.87
CA ALA A 13 -9.65 1.14 -11.15
C ALA A 13 -8.76 1.65 -10.00
N ALA A 14 -9.19 1.46 -8.74
CA ALA A 14 -8.39 1.80 -7.57
C ALA A 14 -7.08 0.99 -7.52
N PHE A 15 -7.14 -0.33 -7.76
CA PHE A 15 -5.94 -1.17 -7.79
C PHE A 15 -4.93 -0.74 -8.87
N VAL A 16 -5.41 -0.35 -10.05
CA VAL A 16 -4.55 0.19 -11.11
C VAL A 16 -3.88 1.50 -10.66
N ILE A 17 -4.60 2.35 -9.93
CA ILE A 17 -4.05 3.58 -9.35
C ILE A 17 -2.96 3.24 -8.32
N ASP A 18 -3.16 2.24 -7.46
CA ASP A 18 -2.15 1.80 -6.49
C ASP A 18 -0.86 1.33 -7.16
N ILE A 19 -0.98 0.61 -8.28
CA ILE A 19 0.17 0.24 -9.13
C ILE A 19 0.90 1.49 -9.64
N PHE A 20 0.18 2.51 -10.11
CA PHE A 20 0.80 3.76 -10.54
C PHE A 20 1.46 4.53 -9.39
N ILE A 21 0.86 4.52 -8.21
CA ILE A 21 1.41 5.15 -7.00
C ILE A 21 2.75 4.49 -6.64
N ILE A 22 2.84 3.16 -6.62
CA ILE A 22 4.11 2.49 -6.30
C ILE A 22 5.17 2.75 -7.39
N PHE A 23 4.80 2.74 -8.67
CA PHE A 23 5.73 3.09 -9.75
C PHE A 23 6.24 4.53 -9.62
N TYR A 24 5.35 5.45 -9.25
CA TYR A 24 5.72 6.84 -8.98
C TYR A 24 6.65 6.93 -7.77
N ALA A 25 6.37 6.22 -6.67
CA ALA A 25 7.23 6.16 -5.49
C ALA A 25 8.63 5.65 -5.83
N PHE A 26 8.76 4.61 -6.66
CA PHE A 26 10.05 4.13 -7.16
C PHE A 26 10.80 5.19 -7.99
N LYS A 27 10.11 5.86 -8.92
CA LYS A 27 10.73 6.94 -9.73
C LYS A 27 11.16 8.11 -8.85
N LEU A 28 10.34 8.49 -7.88
CA LEU A 28 10.60 9.60 -6.97
C LEU A 28 11.78 9.28 -6.04
N SER A 29 11.82 8.08 -5.48
CA SER A 29 12.95 7.56 -4.69
C SER A 29 14.27 7.66 -5.47
N LYS A 30 14.30 7.25 -6.75
CA LYS A 30 15.48 7.41 -7.60
C LYS A 30 15.90 8.87 -7.77
N ARG A 31 14.95 9.80 -7.92
CA ARG A 31 15.24 11.25 -8.02
C ARG A 31 15.77 11.84 -6.72
N MET A 32 15.46 11.23 -5.58
CA MET A 32 15.96 11.61 -4.24
C MET A 32 17.33 11.00 -3.90
N GLY A 33 17.98 10.32 -4.84
CA GLY A 33 19.29 9.68 -4.62
C GLY A 33 19.22 8.23 -4.12
N GLY A 34 18.03 7.63 -4.01
CA GLY A 34 17.83 6.18 -3.83
C GLY A 34 18.16 5.59 -2.45
N ALA A 35 19.05 6.21 -1.68
CA ALA A 35 19.57 5.66 -0.42
C ALA A 35 19.20 6.47 0.83
N GLY A 36 18.80 7.73 0.67
CA GLY A 36 18.49 8.63 1.79
C GLY A 36 17.21 8.26 2.54
N LEU A 37 17.06 8.78 3.76
CA LEU A 37 15.89 8.52 4.61
C LEU A 37 14.57 8.94 3.95
N LEU A 38 14.56 10.07 3.23
CA LEU A 38 13.41 10.51 2.44
C LEU A 38 13.06 9.53 1.32
N SER A 39 14.08 8.96 0.67
CA SER A 39 13.96 7.92 -0.35
C SER A 39 13.30 6.66 0.21
N LYS A 40 13.78 6.19 1.37
CA LYS A 40 13.24 5.02 2.07
C LYS A 40 11.81 5.27 2.52
N THR A 41 11.53 6.41 3.14
CA THR A 41 10.18 6.85 3.55
C THR A 41 9.20 6.73 2.37
N THR A 42 9.58 7.28 1.22
CA THR A 42 8.76 7.27 0.00
C THR A 42 8.45 5.84 -0.49
N ILE A 43 9.45 4.95 -0.48
CA ILE A 43 9.26 3.56 -0.90
C ILE A 43 8.33 2.81 0.07
N TYR A 44 8.56 2.92 1.37
CA TYR A 44 7.75 2.22 2.36
C TYR A 44 6.31 2.73 2.40
N LEU A 45 6.08 4.03 2.20
CA LEU A 45 4.73 4.58 2.01
C LEU A 45 4.06 4.02 0.76
N GLY A 46 4.75 4.03 -0.38
CA GLY A 46 4.20 3.46 -1.61
C GLY A 46 3.87 1.97 -1.48
N LEU A 47 4.74 1.20 -0.84
CA LEU A 47 4.53 -0.23 -0.60
C LEU A 47 3.37 -0.47 0.37
N SER A 48 3.27 0.31 1.45
CA SER A 48 2.14 0.25 2.37
C SER A 48 0.82 0.48 1.64
N GLY A 49 0.73 1.52 0.80
CA GLY A 49 -0.46 1.77 -0.02
C GLY A 49 -0.82 0.61 -0.94
N LEU A 50 0.16 0.02 -1.63
CA LEU A 50 -0.08 -1.17 -2.47
C LEU A 50 -0.61 -2.36 -1.66
N VAL A 51 -0.05 -2.61 -0.48
CA VAL A 51 -0.48 -3.74 0.38
C VAL A 51 -1.88 -3.48 0.95
N PHE A 52 -2.25 -2.25 1.29
CA PHE A 52 -3.63 -1.88 1.62
C PHE A 52 -4.59 -2.14 0.45
N GLY A 53 -4.19 -1.78 -0.77
CA GLY A 53 -4.95 -2.12 -1.97
C GLY A 53 -5.17 -3.64 -2.10
N ILE A 54 -4.13 -4.44 -1.86
CA ILE A 54 -4.24 -5.91 -1.86
C ILE A 54 -5.13 -6.43 -0.73
N HIS A 55 -5.07 -5.85 0.47
CA HIS A 55 -5.96 -6.20 1.57
C HIS A 55 -7.43 -6.07 1.15
N HIS A 56 -7.82 -4.95 0.52
CA HIS A 56 -9.19 -4.78 0.02
C HIS A 56 -9.54 -5.75 -1.13
N ILE A 57 -8.58 -6.20 -1.95
CA ILE A 57 -8.80 -7.28 -2.94
C ILE A 57 -9.21 -8.54 -2.20
N LEU A 58 -8.41 -8.93 -1.21
CA LEU A 58 -8.61 -10.18 -0.51
C LEU A 58 -9.91 -10.17 0.31
N GLU A 59 -10.29 -9.03 0.89
CA GLU A 59 -11.57 -8.89 1.58
C GLU A 59 -12.74 -9.24 0.65
N VAL A 60 -12.75 -8.70 -0.59
CA VAL A 60 -13.80 -8.98 -1.58
C VAL A 60 -13.76 -10.42 -2.09
N TYR A 61 -12.57 -10.96 -2.38
CA TYR A 61 -12.46 -12.30 -2.97
C TYR A 61 -12.57 -13.44 -1.96
N LEU A 62 -12.34 -13.18 -0.68
CA LEU A 62 -12.36 -14.18 0.38
C LEU A 62 -13.58 -14.02 1.31
N GLU A 63 -14.53 -13.14 1.00
CA GLU A 63 -15.70 -12.85 1.85
C GLU A 63 -16.48 -14.11 2.27
N GLU A 64 -16.61 -15.10 1.38
CA GLU A 64 -17.33 -16.35 1.67
C GLU A 64 -16.45 -17.45 2.29
N ILE A 65 -15.15 -17.20 2.48
CA ILE A 65 -14.22 -18.18 3.04
C ILE A 65 -14.19 -18.01 4.56
N PRO A 66 -14.37 -19.09 5.38
CA PRO A 66 -14.42 -18.98 6.84
C PRO A 66 -13.20 -18.33 7.51
N ALA A 67 -12.04 -18.33 6.84
CA ALA A 67 -10.80 -17.71 7.31
C ALA A 67 -10.38 -16.48 6.46
N GLY A 68 -11.26 -16.00 5.58
CA GLY A 68 -10.96 -14.93 4.63
C GLY A 68 -10.66 -13.60 5.30
N LEU A 69 -11.41 -13.29 6.36
CA LEU A 69 -11.22 -12.09 7.17
C LEU A 69 -9.86 -12.11 7.87
N GLU A 70 -9.48 -13.21 8.52
CA GLU A 70 -8.19 -13.34 9.22
C GLU A 70 -7.00 -13.21 8.27
N ILE A 71 -7.14 -13.69 7.03
CA ILE A 71 -6.14 -13.50 5.98
C ILE A 71 -6.07 -12.02 5.59
N ALA A 72 -7.20 -11.36 5.32
CA ALA A 72 -7.23 -9.95 4.95
C ALA A 72 -6.63 -9.06 6.06
N GLU A 73 -7.00 -9.27 7.31
CA GLU A 73 -6.46 -8.59 8.51
C GLU A 73 -4.94 -8.81 8.66
N SER A 74 -4.46 -10.02 8.36
CA SER A 74 -3.02 -10.31 8.37
C SER A 74 -2.26 -9.49 7.32
N ILE A 75 -2.86 -9.27 6.14
CA ILE A 75 -2.29 -8.43 5.09
C ILE A 75 -2.33 -6.94 5.48
N GLU A 76 -3.41 -6.48 6.11
CA GLU A 76 -3.46 -5.13 6.70
C GLU A 76 -2.35 -4.93 7.74
N GLY A 77 -2.10 -5.92 8.59
CA GLY A 77 -0.98 -5.89 9.54
C GLY A 77 0.38 -5.67 8.86
N ILE A 78 0.62 -6.30 7.71
CA ILE A 78 1.83 -6.07 6.91
C ILE A 78 1.87 -4.63 6.38
N ALA A 79 0.75 -4.11 5.87
CA ALA A 79 0.65 -2.74 5.39
C ALA A 79 0.95 -1.72 6.50
N ALA A 80 0.42 -1.96 7.71
CA ALA A 80 0.65 -1.13 8.89
C ALA A 80 2.12 -1.15 9.35
N ILE A 81 2.79 -2.31 9.30
CA ILE A 81 4.22 -2.41 9.58
C ILE A 81 5.03 -1.58 8.58
N LEU A 82 4.73 -1.67 7.29
CA LEU A 82 5.40 -0.87 6.26
C LEU A 82 5.20 0.64 6.50
N LEU A 83 3.98 1.05 6.87
CA LEU A 83 3.69 2.43 7.24
C LEU A 83 4.51 2.86 8.45
N GLY A 84 4.57 2.03 9.50
CA GLY A 84 5.38 2.29 10.70
C GLY A 84 6.87 2.46 10.37
N ILE A 85 7.41 1.63 9.48
CA ILE A 85 8.79 1.79 8.98
C ILE A 85 8.94 3.13 8.25
N ALA A 86 8.00 3.51 7.39
CA ALA A 86 8.06 4.79 6.68
C ALA A 86 8.06 5.98 7.65
N VAL A 87 7.17 5.95 8.66
CA VAL A 87 7.10 6.97 9.71
C VAL A 87 8.42 7.02 10.49
N TYR A 88 9.03 5.89 10.81
CA TYR A 88 10.32 5.86 11.49
C TYR A 88 11.46 6.47 10.65
N GLN A 89 11.54 6.14 9.35
CA GLN A 89 12.52 6.77 8.46
C GLN A 89 12.31 8.29 8.36
N PHE A 90 11.05 8.74 8.33
CA PHE A 90 10.72 10.16 8.32
C PHE A 90 11.09 10.85 9.64
N TYR A 91 10.82 10.21 10.78
CA TYR A 91 11.24 10.68 12.10
C TYR A 91 12.75 10.89 12.14
N LYS A 92 13.53 9.89 11.71
CA LYS A 92 14.99 9.98 11.61
C LYS A 92 15.43 11.17 10.76
N LEU A 93 14.79 11.39 9.62
CA LEU A 93 15.08 12.49 8.71
C LEU A 93 14.85 13.85 9.40
N VAL A 94 13.73 13.99 10.12
CA VAL A 94 13.39 15.21 10.85
C VAL A 94 14.34 15.45 12.03
N LYS A 95 14.84 14.40 12.68
CA LYS A 95 15.82 14.49 13.76
C LYS A 95 17.27 14.69 13.31
N GLY A 96 17.57 14.49 12.03
CA GLY A 96 18.93 14.58 11.50
C GLY A 96 19.82 13.39 11.87
N GLU A 97 19.20 12.21 12.09
CA GLU A 97 19.88 10.91 12.32
C GLU A 97 20.10 10.11 11.03
#